data_AF-A0A7C5W588-F1
#
_entry.id   AF-A0A7C5W588-F1
#
_cell.length_a   1.000
_cell.length_b   1.000
_cell.length_c   1.000
_cell.angle_alpha   90.00
_cell.angle_beta   90.00
_cell.angle_gamma   90.00
#
_symmetry.space_group_name_H-M   'P 1'
#
loop_
_entity.id
_entity.type
_entity.pdbx_description
1 polymer ?
#
loop_
_entity_poly.entity_id
_entity_poly.type
_entity_poly.pdbx_seq_one_letter_code
_entity_poly.pdbx_strand_id
1 'polypeptide(L)'
;MRACATLAGLFLLHHFAAALQSAPVSEPALARRQDVIFFEDFDSKNWTSRWEGANATGYSRIEAPVSFIMAMLAGRADGPAANVFMGAGALQCDHRTGTHEPAEMHVVMPGVDCAHVRWYRKWDDGYDWTQHKMPGFYARADPRRRGDAGVPPTGADKFSAKLYVAWNRAPMIYTYHPEQRGGYGDGLRQNVGAAVFLETGRWYCFELMLKANNPPQRDGEIKMWINGELKAHYENMRFRDTAALKINEITHSAYVGGTWVSLRDQRLWDDNLVVASNYIGPVQVTPPEGDGRPERRVAPKKPPAPRKPPADIFKALEDARSLALSESFEAAAALLDKAAAAAEEEFRPLLAEPRGAYLSAAGMKWWVIDAVNSGKHEMVLFELMGVPVRAKLVGASENVLEVLYAQNRMTKKWNDFSAIRLVDLFNRYKPDGQEADEQLEALRKALGLKE
;
A
#
# COMPACT_ATOMS: atom_id res chain seq x y z
N MET A 1 67.91 46.90 0.88
CA MET A 1 66.47 46.86 0.58
C MET A 1 66.08 45.46 0.14
N ARG A 2 65.50 44.68 1.05
CA ARG A 2 64.80 43.42 0.77
C ARG A 2 63.66 43.28 1.79
N ALA A 3 62.58 42.71 1.28
CA ALA A 3 61.25 42.66 1.84
C ALA A 3 61.11 41.76 3.08
N CYS A 4 60.13 42.10 3.92
CA CYS A 4 59.35 41.15 4.68
C CYS A 4 57.91 41.68 4.74
N ALA A 5 56.98 40.95 4.13
CA ALA A 5 55.56 41.29 4.09
C ALA A 5 54.89 40.82 5.40
N THR A 6 54.29 41.75 6.12
CA THR A 6 53.64 41.50 7.42
C THR A 6 52.14 41.33 7.25
N LEU A 7 51.59 40.43 8.07
CA LEU A 7 50.19 40.05 8.20
C LEU A 7 49.22 41.24 8.27
N ALA A 8 48.27 41.27 7.34
CA ALA A 8 47.01 42.02 7.49
C ALA A 8 45.91 41.19 6.82
N GLY A 9 45.32 40.25 7.56
CA GLY A 9 44.32 39.33 7.01
C GLY A 9 43.72 38.35 8.03
N LEU A 10 43.71 38.70 9.31
CA LEU A 10 42.91 38.03 10.33
C LEU A 10 42.21 39.15 11.10
N PHE A 11 40.88 39.25 11.01
CA PHE A 11 39.93 39.92 11.94
C PHE A 11 38.62 40.43 11.31
N LEU A 12 38.25 40.02 10.08
CA LEU A 12 37.00 40.49 9.45
C LEU A 12 36.11 39.39 8.84
N LEU A 13 36.08 38.18 9.43
CA LEU A 13 35.24 37.06 8.95
C LEU A 13 34.74 36.16 10.09
N HIS A 14 34.28 36.73 11.21
CA HIS A 14 33.74 35.94 12.34
C HIS A 14 32.32 36.30 12.80
N HIS A 15 31.56 37.12 12.05
CA HIS A 15 30.19 37.49 12.46
C HIS A 15 29.15 37.58 11.33
N PHE A 16 29.32 36.86 10.22
CA PHE A 16 28.22 36.59 9.28
C PHE A 16 28.20 35.10 8.95
N ALA A 17 27.00 34.51 9.03
CA ALA A 17 26.65 33.10 8.80
C ALA A 17 26.72 32.13 10.00
N ALA A 18 26.31 32.58 11.19
CA ALA A 18 25.53 31.72 12.08
C ALA A 18 24.06 31.72 11.63
N ALA A 19 23.78 31.16 10.44
CA ALA A 19 22.45 30.82 9.90
C ALA A 19 22.62 30.32 8.45
N LEU A 20 23.13 29.09 8.28
CA LEU A 20 22.95 28.21 7.11
C LEU A 20 23.76 26.93 7.36
N GLN A 21 23.38 26.19 8.40
CA GLN A 21 23.56 24.74 8.41
C GLN A 21 22.48 24.14 7.50
N SER A 22 22.62 24.34 6.20
CA SER A 22 21.87 23.60 5.20
C SER A 22 22.88 22.79 4.41
N ALA A 23 22.88 21.47 4.58
CA ALA A 23 23.27 20.63 3.46
C ALA A 23 22.48 21.13 2.22
N PRO A 24 23.07 21.13 1.01
CA PRO A 24 22.30 21.45 -0.18
C PRO A 24 21.07 20.54 -0.17
N VAL A 25 19.87 21.14 -0.19
CA VAL A 25 18.60 20.42 -0.34
C VAL A 25 18.81 19.38 -1.43
N SER A 26 18.67 18.10 -1.10
CA SER A 26 19.01 17.01 -2.02
C SER A 26 18.22 17.12 -3.34
N GLU A 27 17.08 17.83 -3.31
CA GLU A 27 16.29 18.28 -4.45
C GLU A 27 16.27 19.83 -4.60
N PRO A 28 17.23 20.44 -5.31
CA PRO A 28 17.35 21.90 -5.44
C PRO A 28 16.12 22.61 -6.01
N ALA A 29 15.27 21.90 -6.77
CA ALA A 29 14.03 22.44 -7.31
C ALA A 29 13.04 22.90 -6.21
N LEU A 30 13.10 22.28 -5.02
CA LEU A 30 12.25 22.64 -3.88
C LEU A 30 12.66 23.97 -3.24
N ALA A 31 13.92 24.38 -3.35
CA ALA A 31 14.41 25.61 -2.71
C ALA A 31 13.74 26.89 -3.25
N ARG A 32 13.12 26.82 -4.44
CA ARG A 32 12.39 27.93 -5.07
C ARG A 32 10.89 27.94 -4.75
N ARG A 33 10.39 26.89 -4.10
CA ARG A 33 8.97 26.74 -3.78
C ARG A 33 8.65 27.40 -2.45
N GLN A 34 7.69 28.32 -2.48
CA GLN A 34 7.18 28.99 -1.26
C GLN A 34 6.08 28.21 -0.56
N ASP A 35 5.61 27.13 -1.17
CA ASP A 35 4.47 26.33 -0.71
C ASP A 35 4.88 25.03 -0.01
N VAL A 36 6.19 24.80 0.18
CA VAL A 36 6.72 23.66 0.94
C VAL A 36 6.55 23.92 2.44
N ILE A 37 5.92 22.97 3.14
CA ILE A 37 5.63 23.01 4.57
C ILE A 37 6.68 22.22 5.37
N PHE A 38 7.08 21.06 4.85
CA PHE A 38 8.05 20.17 5.49
C PHE A 38 8.87 19.41 4.43
N PHE A 39 10.14 19.15 4.75
CA PHE A 39 11.03 18.39 3.88
C PHE A 39 12.02 17.54 4.69
N GLU A 40 12.11 16.25 4.36
CA GLU A 40 13.05 15.29 4.90
C GLU A 40 13.67 14.45 3.77
N ASP A 41 14.97 14.61 3.56
CA ASP A 41 15.79 13.82 2.64
C ASP A 41 16.55 12.69 3.34
N PHE A 42 16.50 12.62 4.67
CA PHE A 42 17.27 11.66 5.46
C PHE A 42 18.78 11.73 5.21
N ASP A 43 19.30 12.87 4.73
CA ASP A 43 20.74 13.06 4.54
C ASP A 43 21.46 13.31 5.86
N SER A 44 20.76 13.94 6.82
CA SER A 44 21.28 14.21 8.16
C SER A 44 21.32 12.95 9.03
N LYS A 45 22.42 12.73 9.73
CA LYS A 45 22.51 11.70 10.78
C LYS A 45 21.57 11.98 11.96
N ASN A 46 21.14 13.23 12.13
CA ASN A 46 20.21 13.66 13.18
C ASN A 46 18.75 13.76 12.71
N TRP A 47 18.38 13.06 11.62
CA TRP A 47 17.02 13.08 11.07
C TRP A 47 15.94 12.79 12.12
N THR A 48 16.22 11.89 13.09
CA THR A 48 15.28 11.51 14.16
C THR A 48 14.83 12.69 15.03
N SER A 49 15.63 13.77 15.13
CA SER A 49 15.29 14.94 15.95
C SER A 49 14.04 15.68 15.48
N ARG A 50 13.63 15.48 14.22
CA ARG A 50 12.45 16.11 13.63
C ARG A 50 11.18 15.28 13.76
N TRP A 51 11.31 14.01 14.18
CA TRP A 51 10.23 13.03 14.13
C TRP A 51 9.92 12.50 15.54
N GLU A 52 8.69 12.76 16.00
CA GLU A 52 8.16 12.13 17.20
C GLU A 52 7.99 10.63 16.93
N GLY A 53 8.53 9.77 17.81
CA GLY A 53 8.45 8.31 17.67
C GLY A 53 9.56 7.66 16.83
N ALA A 54 10.45 8.44 16.20
CA ALA A 54 11.52 7.88 15.36
C ALA A 54 12.60 7.09 16.13
N ASN A 55 12.65 7.23 17.47
CA ASN A 55 13.50 6.40 18.33
C ASN A 55 12.95 4.98 18.55
N ALA A 56 11.79 4.65 17.95
CA ALA A 56 11.24 3.30 17.97
C ALA A 56 12.12 2.31 17.20
N THR A 57 11.93 1.02 17.50
CA THR A 57 12.61 -0.07 16.80
C THR A 57 12.18 -0.16 15.35
N GLY A 58 13.11 -0.53 14.47
CA GLY A 58 12.85 -0.78 13.06
C GLY A 58 13.10 0.40 12.11
N TYR A 59 13.58 1.55 12.60
CA TYR A 59 14.09 2.62 11.73
C TYR A 59 15.61 2.74 11.81
N SER A 60 16.24 2.87 10.65
CA SER A 60 17.66 3.20 10.54
C SER A 60 17.92 4.10 9.34
N ARG A 61 19.00 4.87 9.37
CA ARG A 61 19.48 5.61 8.19
C ARG A 61 20.58 4.80 7.52
N ILE A 62 20.48 4.65 6.22
CA ILE A 62 21.57 4.12 5.40
C ILE A 62 22.29 5.24 4.65
N GLU A 63 23.56 5.02 4.38
CA GLU A 63 24.40 5.95 3.62
C GLU A 63 24.44 5.55 2.14
N ALA A 64 24.41 6.54 1.25
CA ALA A 64 24.64 6.30 -0.15
C ALA A 64 26.10 5.84 -0.37
N PRO A 65 26.38 5.01 -1.41
CA PRO A 65 27.75 4.65 -1.75
C PRO A 65 28.61 5.90 -2.03
N VAL A 66 29.87 5.90 -1.60
CA VAL A 66 30.79 7.03 -1.82
C VAL A 66 30.90 7.38 -3.31
N SER A 67 30.91 6.38 -4.19
CA SER A 67 30.92 6.59 -5.64
C SER A 67 29.71 7.39 -6.14
N PHE A 68 28.54 7.12 -5.56
CA PHE A 68 27.30 7.85 -5.87
C PHE A 68 27.38 9.30 -5.38
N ILE A 69 27.82 9.51 -4.15
CA ILE A 69 28.01 10.86 -3.59
C ILE A 69 29.01 11.67 -4.42
N MET A 70 30.13 11.06 -4.82
CA MET A 70 31.13 11.72 -5.68
C MET A 70 30.59 12.03 -7.08
N ALA A 71 29.72 11.18 -7.63
CA ALA A 71 29.05 11.45 -8.90
C ALA A 71 28.04 12.62 -8.75
N MET A 72 27.25 12.65 -7.68
CA MET A 72 26.34 13.77 -7.34
C MET A 72 27.09 15.09 -7.20
N LEU A 73 28.16 15.13 -6.40
CA LEU A 73 28.97 16.34 -6.19
C LEU A 73 29.61 16.85 -7.49
N ALA A 74 29.88 15.95 -8.43
CA ALA A 74 30.41 16.29 -9.75
C ALA A 74 29.30 16.64 -10.77
N GLY A 75 28.02 16.65 -10.37
CA GLY A 75 26.89 16.88 -11.26
C GLY A 75 26.70 15.78 -12.32
N ARG A 76 27.09 14.55 -12.01
CA ARG A 76 27.09 13.39 -12.94
C ARG A 76 26.17 12.25 -12.51
N ALA A 77 25.50 12.37 -11.36
CA ALA A 77 24.54 11.38 -10.92
C ALA A 77 23.13 11.89 -11.20
N ASP A 78 22.45 11.20 -12.11
CA ASP A 78 21.06 11.46 -12.42
C ASP A 78 20.22 10.21 -12.15
N GLY A 79 20.07 9.83 -10.88
CA GLY A 79 19.19 8.72 -10.50
C GLY A 79 19.52 8.08 -9.15
N PRO A 80 18.76 7.06 -8.74
CA PRO A 80 18.94 6.41 -7.46
C PRO A 80 20.18 5.51 -7.40
N ALA A 81 20.85 5.48 -6.26
CA ALA A 81 21.66 4.34 -5.85
C ALA A 81 20.74 3.19 -5.39
N ALA A 82 21.29 1.98 -5.22
CA ALA A 82 20.51 0.77 -4.93
C ALA A 82 19.36 1.01 -3.92
N ASN A 83 19.67 1.58 -2.75
CA ASN A 83 18.70 1.85 -1.67
C ASN A 83 18.68 3.32 -1.22
N VAL A 84 19.29 4.24 -1.98
CA VAL A 84 19.16 5.68 -1.74
C VAL A 84 18.62 6.32 -3.01
N PHE A 85 17.48 6.99 -2.91
CA PHE A 85 16.85 7.59 -4.08
C PHE A 85 17.59 8.86 -4.51
N MET A 86 17.96 9.71 -3.55
CA MET A 86 18.60 10.99 -3.80
C MET A 86 19.42 11.43 -2.59
N GLY A 87 20.52 12.16 -2.81
CA GLY A 87 21.33 12.67 -1.72
C GLY A 87 22.31 11.64 -1.13
N ALA A 88 22.63 11.82 0.14
CA ALA A 88 23.63 11.09 0.90
C ALA A 88 23.06 9.97 1.79
N GLY A 89 21.73 9.86 1.93
CA GLY A 89 21.11 8.79 2.71
C GLY A 89 19.65 8.56 2.39
N ALA A 90 19.10 7.51 2.99
CA ALA A 90 17.69 7.19 2.94
C ALA A 90 17.25 6.56 4.26
N LEU A 91 15.94 6.60 4.53
CA LEU A 91 15.34 5.89 5.64
C LEU A 91 15.19 4.41 5.26
N GLN A 92 15.79 3.52 6.04
CA GLN A 92 15.50 2.10 6.01
C GLN A 92 14.48 1.77 7.10
N CYS A 93 13.44 1.04 6.71
CA CYS A 93 12.45 0.48 7.62
C CYS A 93 12.64 -1.04 7.65
N ASP A 94 12.98 -1.58 8.82
CA ASP A 94 13.16 -2.99 9.08
C ASP A 94 11.88 -3.57 9.70
N HIS A 95 11.27 -4.51 8.99
CA HIS A 95 10.17 -5.34 9.50
C HIS A 95 10.74 -6.60 10.10
N ARG A 96 10.40 -6.87 11.35
CA ARG A 96 10.81 -8.10 12.04
C ARG A 96 9.67 -9.10 12.04
N THR A 97 10.01 -10.35 11.74
CA THR A 97 9.10 -11.49 11.77
C THR A 97 8.29 -11.53 13.07
N GLY A 98 6.97 -11.69 12.97
CA GLY A 98 6.09 -11.81 14.12
C GLY A 98 5.80 -10.50 14.86
N THR A 99 6.28 -9.36 14.35
CA THR A 99 6.08 -8.05 14.98
C THR A 99 5.27 -7.10 14.10
N HIS A 100 4.85 -6.00 14.70
CA HIS A 100 4.29 -4.84 14.00
C HIS A 100 5.33 -3.74 13.76
N GLU A 101 6.62 -4.02 13.94
CA GLU A 101 7.67 -3.02 13.75
C GLU A 101 7.82 -2.64 12.27
N PRO A 102 8.17 -1.36 11.95
CA PRO A 102 8.28 -0.25 12.88
C PRO A 102 6.92 0.42 13.18
N ALA A 103 6.84 1.07 14.34
CA ALA A 103 5.68 1.91 14.72
C ALA A 103 5.63 3.20 13.88
N GLU A 104 4.49 3.89 13.85
CA GLU A 104 4.37 5.17 13.14
C GLU A 104 5.20 6.27 13.81
N MET A 105 5.74 7.18 13.01
CA MET A 105 6.42 8.40 13.47
C MET A 105 5.75 9.64 12.87
N HIS A 106 5.86 10.78 13.55
CA HIS A 106 5.01 11.94 13.28
C HIS A 106 5.80 13.25 13.27
N VAL A 107 5.34 14.20 12.47
CA VAL A 107 5.73 15.61 12.56
C VAL A 107 4.46 16.46 12.67
N VAL A 108 4.41 17.29 13.70
CA VAL A 108 3.37 18.33 13.82
C VAL A 108 3.74 19.50 12.92
N MET A 109 2.79 19.98 12.14
CA MET A 109 2.96 21.06 11.19
C MET A 109 1.90 22.15 11.38
N PRO A 110 2.09 23.36 10.84
CA PRO A 110 1.03 24.37 10.79
C PRO A 110 -0.24 23.80 10.17
N GLY A 111 -1.40 24.20 10.70
CA GLY A 111 -2.69 23.75 10.22
C GLY A 111 -3.01 24.29 8.83
N VAL A 112 -3.31 23.40 7.87
CA VAL A 112 -3.72 23.75 6.51
C VAL A 112 -5.02 23.05 6.10
N ASP A 113 -5.69 23.61 5.09
CA ASP A 113 -6.94 23.04 4.54
C ASP A 113 -6.70 22.06 3.39
N CYS A 114 -5.56 22.18 2.70
CA CYS A 114 -5.15 21.30 1.62
C CYS A 114 -3.64 21.04 1.78
N ALA A 115 -3.26 19.76 1.74
CA ALA A 115 -1.87 19.34 1.81
C ALA A 115 -1.61 18.20 0.85
N HIS A 116 -0.41 18.22 0.26
CA HIS A 116 0.18 17.18 -0.55
C HIS A 116 1.38 16.60 0.19
N VAL A 117 1.49 15.27 0.24
CA VAL A 117 2.72 14.59 0.68
C VAL A 117 3.23 13.71 -0.44
N ARG A 118 4.50 13.88 -0.80
CA ARG A 118 5.21 13.06 -1.78
C ARG A 118 6.41 12.40 -1.15
N TRP A 119 6.63 11.12 -1.41
CA TRP A 119 7.83 10.39 -1.00
C TRP A 119 8.16 9.31 -2.04
N TYR A 120 9.40 8.84 -1.98
CA TYR A 120 9.83 7.69 -2.75
C TYR A 120 9.90 6.47 -1.86
N ARG A 121 9.39 5.33 -2.34
CA ARG A 121 9.50 4.05 -1.63
C ARG A 121 10.01 2.96 -2.54
N LYS A 122 10.91 2.12 -2.01
CA LYS A 122 11.38 0.87 -2.61
C LYS A 122 11.24 -0.26 -1.59
N TRP A 123 10.87 -1.44 -2.05
CA TRP A 123 10.83 -2.66 -1.23
C TRP A 123 11.96 -3.61 -1.59
N ASP A 124 12.38 -4.42 -0.61
CA ASP A 124 13.29 -5.55 -0.81
C ASP A 124 12.83 -6.46 -1.95
N ASP A 125 13.77 -7.16 -2.58
CA ASP A 125 13.43 -8.16 -3.59
C ASP A 125 12.58 -9.28 -3.00
N GLY A 126 11.49 -9.60 -3.71
CA GLY A 126 10.57 -10.64 -3.30
C GLY A 126 9.78 -10.32 -2.03
N TYR A 127 9.72 -9.08 -1.54
CA TYR A 127 8.97 -8.59 -0.37
C TYR A 127 7.55 -9.16 -0.20
N ASP A 128 7.13 -9.38 1.06
CA ASP A 128 5.83 -9.90 1.45
C ASP A 128 4.84 -8.76 1.67
N TRP A 129 3.75 -8.77 0.89
CA TRP A 129 2.76 -7.69 0.84
C TRP A 129 1.68 -7.83 1.92
N THR A 130 2.00 -8.46 3.05
CA THR A 130 1.10 -8.43 4.22
C THR A 130 0.82 -6.97 4.58
N GLN A 131 -0.45 -6.68 4.83
CA GLN A 131 -1.04 -5.34 4.86
C GLN A 131 -0.11 -4.30 5.49
N HIS A 132 0.39 -3.37 4.68
CA HIS A 132 1.27 -2.30 5.17
C HIS A 132 0.65 -0.92 4.98
N LYS A 133 0.76 -0.14 6.04
CA LYS A 133 0.44 1.29 6.03
C LYS A 133 1.62 2.07 5.45
N MET A 134 1.28 3.20 4.87
CA MET A 134 2.21 4.12 4.23
C MET A 134 1.97 5.53 4.79
N PRO A 135 2.86 6.49 4.49
CA PRO A 135 2.70 7.86 4.93
C PRO A 135 1.36 8.51 4.56
N GLY A 136 1.01 9.54 5.30
CA GLY A 136 -0.17 10.35 5.06
C GLY A 136 -0.40 11.39 6.15
N PHE A 137 -1.64 11.86 6.28
CA PHE A 137 -2.00 12.99 7.10
C PHE A 137 -2.96 12.64 8.23
N TYR A 138 -2.82 13.38 9.32
CA TYR A 138 -3.84 13.54 10.35
C TYR A 138 -4.24 15.02 10.48
N ALA A 139 -5.51 15.23 10.77
CA ALA A 139 -6.01 16.42 11.42
C ALA A 139 -6.43 16.02 12.83
N ARG A 140 -5.98 16.76 13.84
CA ARG A 140 -6.38 16.55 15.24
C ARG A 140 -6.72 17.88 15.90
N ALA A 141 -7.86 17.93 16.58
CA ALA A 141 -8.20 19.06 17.44
C ALA A 141 -7.27 19.13 18.66
N ASP A 142 -6.91 17.96 19.22
CA ASP A 142 -5.86 17.82 20.24
C ASP A 142 -4.65 17.08 19.66
N PRO A 143 -3.54 17.79 19.35
CA PRO A 143 -2.32 17.19 18.83
C PRO A 143 -1.61 16.24 19.79
N ARG A 144 -2.04 16.10 21.06
CA ARG A 144 -1.47 15.12 22.02
C ARG A 144 -2.23 13.80 22.03
N ARG A 145 -3.45 13.77 21.49
CA ARG A 145 -4.27 12.57 21.46
C ARG A 145 -3.73 11.57 20.42
N ARG A 146 -3.42 10.36 20.89
CA ARG A 146 -2.92 9.22 20.10
C ARG A 146 -3.80 7.98 20.40
N GLY A 147 -3.65 6.90 19.64
CA GLY A 147 -4.28 5.60 19.97
C GLY A 147 -5.77 5.47 19.63
N ASP A 148 -6.24 6.29 18.68
CA ASP A 148 -7.65 6.44 18.33
C ASP A 148 -8.13 5.48 17.22
N ALA A 149 -7.40 4.40 16.96
CA ALA A 149 -7.77 3.41 15.95
C ALA A 149 -9.10 2.73 16.34
N GLY A 150 -9.92 2.44 15.34
CA GLY A 150 -11.25 1.84 15.56
C GLY A 150 -12.33 2.82 16.04
N VAL A 151 -11.99 4.10 16.23
CA VAL A 151 -12.94 5.14 16.66
C VAL A 151 -13.22 6.10 15.51
N PRO A 152 -14.44 6.07 14.91
CA PRO A 152 -14.84 6.99 13.85
C PRO A 152 -14.76 8.46 14.29
N PRO A 153 -14.37 9.39 13.40
CA PRO A 153 -14.42 10.81 13.68
C PRO A 153 -15.83 11.34 13.92
N THR A 154 -15.93 12.36 14.76
CA THR A 154 -17.19 13.08 14.99
C THR A 154 -17.41 14.21 14.00
N GLY A 155 -16.34 14.69 13.36
CA GLY A 155 -16.32 15.89 12.52
C GLY A 155 -15.72 17.12 13.23
N ALA A 156 -15.53 17.04 14.54
CA ALA A 156 -14.88 18.09 15.32
C ALA A 156 -13.56 17.65 15.99
N ASP A 157 -13.29 16.34 16.04
CA ASP A 157 -12.17 15.77 16.79
C ASP A 157 -10.94 15.48 15.92
N LYS A 158 -11.12 14.78 14.79
CA LYS A 158 -10.02 14.35 13.91
C LYS A 158 -10.51 14.00 12.51
N PHE A 159 -9.58 13.80 11.59
CA PHE A 159 -9.76 12.99 10.38
C PHE A 159 -8.38 12.58 9.86
N SER A 160 -8.32 11.63 8.93
CA SER A 160 -7.02 11.22 8.36
C SER A 160 -7.15 10.65 6.97
N ALA A 161 -6.05 10.69 6.23
CA ALA A 161 -5.88 9.91 5.02
C ALA A 161 -4.44 9.44 4.93
N LYS A 162 -4.25 8.13 4.80
CA LYS A 162 -2.97 7.48 4.55
C LYS A 162 -3.02 6.69 3.27
N LEU A 163 -1.88 6.32 2.72
CA LEU A 163 -1.84 5.20 1.78
C LEU A 163 -1.70 3.87 2.53
N TYR A 164 -2.17 2.80 1.90
CA TYR A 164 -1.89 1.45 2.33
C TYR A 164 -1.85 0.53 1.12
N VAL A 165 -1.12 -0.58 1.25
CA VAL A 165 -1.09 -1.63 0.23
C VAL A 165 -1.53 -2.94 0.84
N ALA A 166 -2.44 -3.62 0.14
CA ALA A 166 -2.94 -4.93 0.52
C ALA A 166 -2.13 -6.05 -0.15
N TRP A 167 -2.47 -7.31 0.16
CA TRP A 167 -1.84 -8.50 -0.44
C TRP A 167 -1.84 -8.52 -1.96
N ASN A 168 -2.83 -7.88 -2.59
CA ASN A 168 -2.91 -7.78 -4.05
C ASN A 168 -1.89 -6.79 -4.65
N ARG A 169 -1.05 -6.14 -3.83
CA ARG A 169 -0.03 -5.15 -4.25
C ARG A 169 -0.60 -3.89 -4.86
N ALA A 170 -1.91 -3.66 -4.80
CA ALA A 170 -2.52 -2.43 -5.27
C ALA A 170 -2.56 -1.40 -4.13
N PRO A 171 -1.92 -0.23 -4.29
CA PRO A 171 -2.07 0.87 -3.34
C PRO A 171 -3.50 1.37 -3.32
N MET A 172 -3.96 1.77 -2.14
CA MET A 172 -5.24 2.42 -1.93
C MET A 172 -5.15 3.44 -0.81
N ILE A 173 -6.09 4.38 -0.78
CA ILE A 173 -6.22 5.35 0.30
C ILE A 173 -6.93 4.67 1.47
N TYR A 174 -6.47 4.93 2.68
CA TYR A 174 -7.09 4.51 3.93
C TYR A 174 -7.45 5.75 4.74
N THR A 175 -8.74 6.07 4.89
CA THR A 175 -9.18 7.35 5.44
C THR A 175 -10.17 7.20 6.58
N TYR A 176 -9.99 8.00 7.63
CA TYR A 176 -10.99 8.18 8.69
C TYR A 176 -11.74 9.48 8.44
N HIS A 177 -13.06 9.40 8.41
CA HIS A 177 -13.96 10.54 8.25
C HIS A 177 -15.31 10.23 8.91
N PRO A 178 -16.14 11.25 9.25
CA PRO A 178 -17.38 11.05 10.02
C PRO A 178 -18.45 10.16 9.39
N GLU A 179 -18.28 9.76 8.13
CA GLU A 179 -19.25 8.99 7.36
C GLU A 179 -18.68 7.66 6.86
N GLN A 180 -17.56 7.23 7.46
CA GLN A 180 -16.97 5.93 7.19
C GLN A 180 -17.93 4.82 7.60
N ARG A 181 -17.85 3.67 6.92
CA ARG A 181 -18.85 2.59 7.07
C ARG A 181 -18.74 1.83 8.39
N GLY A 182 -17.53 1.72 8.93
CA GLY A 182 -17.26 0.95 10.14
C GLY A 182 -16.37 1.68 11.14
N GLY A 183 -15.97 1.00 12.22
CA GLY A 183 -15.05 1.57 13.22
C GLY A 183 -13.67 1.92 12.68
N TYR A 184 -13.25 1.25 11.62
CA TYR A 184 -11.95 1.44 10.96
C TYR A 184 -12.08 2.28 9.70
N GLY A 185 -10.97 2.90 9.28
CA GLY A 185 -10.98 3.77 8.10
C GLY A 185 -11.44 3.07 6.82
N ASP A 186 -12.09 3.82 5.93
CA ASP A 186 -12.53 3.33 4.64
C ASP A 186 -11.35 3.14 3.69
N GLY A 187 -11.36 2.04 2.94
CA GLY A 187 -10.39 1.73 1.89
C GLY A 187 -10.86 2.20 0.53
N LEU A 188 -10.27 3.26 0.00
CA LEU A 188 -10.62 3.86 -1.29
C LEU A 188 -9.62 3.43 -2.37
N ARG A 189 -10.08 2.60 -3.31
CA ARG A 189 -9.26 1.97 -4.36
C ARG A 189 -8.83 2.95 -5.44
N GLN A 190 -7.93 2.52 -6.31
CA GLN A 190 -7.65 3.23 -7.55
C GLN A 190 -8.92 3.25 -8.42
N ASN A 191 -9.39 4.44 -8.79
CA ASN A 191 -10.57 4.65 -9.63
C ASN A 191 -10.29 5.47 -10.90
N VAL A 192 -9.02 5.85 -11.15
CA VAL A 192 -8.59 6.60 -12.32
C VAL A 192 -7.59 5.78 -13.13
N GLY A 193 -7.89 5.58 -14.42
CA GLY A 193 -7.01 4.89 -15.35
C GLY A 193 -6.79 3.40 -15.02
N ALA A 194 -5.72 2.84 -15.57
CA ALA A 194 -5.33 1.47 -15.24
C ALA A 194 -4.68 1.41 -13.85
N ALA A 195 -5.14 0.47 -13.03
CA ALA A 195 -4.60 0.22 -11.71
C ALA A 195 -3.12 -0.18 -11.79
N VAL A 196 -2.34 0.35 -10.86
CA VAL A 196 -0.94 -0.02 -10.65
C VAL A 196 -0.87 -1.08 -9.55
N PHE A 197 -0.11 -2.13 -9.84
CA PHE A 197 0.29 -3.15 -8.90
C PHE A 197 1.80 -3.01 -8.67
N LEU A 198 2.19 -3.02 -7.40
CA LEU A 198 3.58 -2.78 -7.02
C LEU A 198 4.45 -4.01 -7.24
N GLU A 199 5.69 -3.73 -7.59
CA GLU A 199 6.78 -4.68 -7.78
C GLU A 199 7.86 -4.41 -6.75
N THR A 200 8.65 -5.43 -6.46
CA THR A 200 9.79 -5.35 -5.56
C THR A 200 11.02 -4.80 -6.28
N GLY A 201 12.03 -4.33 -5.55
CA GLY A 201 13.34 -4.01 -6.14
C GLY A 201 13.40 -2.70 -6.93
N ARG A 202 12.32 -1.90 -6.97
CA ARG A 202 12.27 -0.61 -7.69
C ARG A 202 11.65 0.51 -6.86
N TRP A 203 12.04 1.73 -7.20
CA TRP A 203 11.50 2.94 -6.60
C TRP A 203 10.16 3.32 -7.23
N TYR A 204 9.25 3.81 -6.38
CA TYR A 204 7.99 4.43 -6.76
C TYR A 204 7.90 5.81 -6.13
N CYS A 205 7.46 6.80 -6.92
CA CYS A 205 7.03 8.09 -6.39
C CYS A 205 5.56 7.96 -6.00
N PHE A 206 5.24 8.13 -4.72
CA PHE A 206 3.86 8.28 -4.26
C PHE A 206 3.57 9.73 -3.97
N GLU A 207 2.35 10.18 -4.29
CA GLU A 207 1.85 11.45 -3.79
C GLU A 207 0.39 11.30 -3.35
N LEU A 208 0.07 11.84 -2.18
CA LEU A 208 -1.27 11.88 -1.60
C LEU A 208 -1.65 13.34 -1.36
N MET A 209 -2.81 13.76 -1.87
CA MET A 209 -3.44 15.02 -1.50
C MET A 209 -4.64 14.74 -0.60
N LEU A 210 -4.77 15.52 0.47
CA LEU A 210 -5.95 15.60 1.31
C LEU A 210 -6.42 17.06 1.38
N LYS A 211 -7.68 17.29 1.05
CA LYS A 211 -8.35 18.59 1.15
C LYS A 211 -9.56 18.47 2.05
N ALA A 212 -9.56 19.22 3.14
CA ALA A 212 -10.69 19.33 4.04
C ALA A 212 -11.85 20.08 3.36
N ASN A 213 -13.09 19.69 3.67
CA ASN A 213 -14.27 20.40 3.22
C ASN A 213 -14.45 21.75 3.94
N ASN A 214 -15.19 22.67 3.34
CA ASN A 214 -15.66 23.92 3.92
C ASN A 214 -17.01 23.69 4.61
N PRO A 215 -17.11 23.67 5.96
CA PRO A 215 -18.39 23.38 6.62
C PRO A 215 -19.48 24.41 6.27
N PRO A 216 -20.74 23.99 6.04
CA PRO A 216 -21.26 22.62 6.13
C PRO A 216 -21.18 21.82 4.81
N GLN A 217 -20.46 22.32 3.81
CA GLN A 217 -20.35 21.69 2.49
C GLN A 217 -19.57 20.37 2.56
N ARG A 218 -19.71 19.57 1.51
CA ARG A 218 -19.03 18.28 1.33
C ARG A 218 -17.92 18.36 0.27
N ASP A 219 -17.38 19.54 0.01
CA ASP A 219 -16.40 19.81 -1.06
C ASP A 219 -14.95 19.37 -0.74
N GLY A 220 -14.79 18.41 0.18
CA GLY A 220 -13.52 17.78 0.49
C GLY A 220 -13.11 16.79 -0.60
N GLU A 221 -11.80 16.62 -0.75
CA GLU A 221 -11.21 15.77 -1.81
C GLU A 221 -10.04 14.95 -1.26
N ILE A 222 -9.83 13.77 -1.83
CA ILE A 222 -8.58 13.00 -1.69
C ILE A 222 -8.11 12.57 -3.07
N LYS A 223 -6.82 12.74 -3.36
CA LYS A 223 -6.19 12.28 -4.60
C LYS A 223 -4.92 11.49 -4.32
N MET A 224 -4.65 10.47 -5.14
CA MET A 224 -3.41 9.69 -5.10
C MET A 224 -2.79 9.63 -6.49
N TRP A 225 -1.48 9.88 -6.55
CA TRP A 225 -0.65 9.67 -7.73
C TRP A 225 0.41 8.61 -7.46
N ILE A 226 0.74 7.86 -8.51
CA ILE A 226 1.86 6.91 -8.52
C ILE A 226 2.70 7.23 -9.75
N ASN A 227 3.98 7.54 -9.55
CA ASN A 227 4.91 7.97 -10.61
C ASN A 227 4.39 9.16 -11.41
N GLY A 228 3.68 10.09 -10.74
CA GLY A 228 3.10 11.28 -11.36
C GLY A 228 1.80 11.06 -12.13
N GLU A 229 1.33 9.82 -12.26
CA GLU A 229 0.04 9.51 -12.85
C GLU A 229 -1.06 9.51 -11.79
N LEU A 230 -2.16 10.22 -12.02
CA LEU A 230 -3.33 10.20 -11.13
C LEU A 230 -3.97 8.80 -11.15
N LYS A 231 -4.14 8.18 -9.98
CA LYS A 231 -4.70 6.83 -9.84
C LYS A 231 -5.94 6.76 -8.97
N ALA A 232 -6.11 7.70 -8.05
CA ALA A 232 -7.35 7.85 -7.31
C ALA A 232 -7.75 9.32 -7.19
N HIS A 233 -9.04 9.60 -7.33
CA HIS A 233 -9.65 10.89 -7.05
C HIS A 233 -11.05 10.67 -6.49
N TYR A 234 -11.24 11.07 -5.24
CA TYR A 234 -12.50 11.03 -4.53
C TYR A 234 -12.91 12.44 -4.16
N GLU A 235 -14.17 12.77 -4.45
CA GLU A 235 -14.79 14.08 -4.22
C GLU A 235 -16.01 13.91 -3.33
N ASN A 236 -16.66 15.02 -2.98
CA ASN A 236 -17.88 15.03 -2.18
C ASN A 236 -17.70 14.45 -0.76
N MET A 237 -16.48 14.55 -0.23
CA MET A 237 -16.09 14.04 1.09
C MET A 237 -16.37 15.07 2.18
N ARG A 238 -16.98 14.61 3.27
CA ARG A 238 -17.07 15.37 4.52
C ARG A 238 -16.01 14.86 5.50
N PHE A 239 -15.05 15.72 5.85
CA PHE A 239 -14.00 15.46 6.84
C PHE A 239 -14.24 16.15 8.18
N ARG A 240 -14.88 17.31 8.18
CA ARG A 240 -15.06 18.15 9.36
C ARG A 240 -16.36 18.96 9.33
N ASP A 241 -16.78 19.40 10.51
CA ASP A 241 -17.91 20.32 10.75
C ASP A 241 -17.48 21.69 11.24
N THR A 242 -16.20 21.86 11.58
CA THR A 242 -15.63 23.13 12.04
C THR A 242 -14.39 23.50 11.25
N ALA A 243 -14.31 24.76 10.80
CA ALA A 243 -13.14 25.27 10.09
C ALA A 243 -11.87 25.32 10.98
N ALA A 244 -12.02 25.20 12.31
CA ALA A 244 -10.89 25.14 13.24
C ALA A 244 -10.10 23.82 13.15
N LEU A 245 -10.72 22.72 12.69
CA LEU A 245 -10.05 21.43 12.53
C LEU A 245 -9.26 21.44 11.20
N LYS A 246 -7.95 21.62 11.30
CA LYS A 246 -7.01 21.70 10.16
C LYS A 246 -6.13 20.45 10.07
N ILE A 247 -5.63 20.16 8.87
CA ILE A 247 -4.58 19.14 8.66
C ILE A 247 -3.31 19.68 9.30
N ASN A 248 -2.79 19.02 10.32
CA ASN A 248 -1.74 19.55 11.19
C ASN A 248 -0.68 18.52 11.59
N GLU A 249 -0.71 17.33 11.01
CA GLU A 249 0.25 16.27 11.29
C GLU A 249 0.52 15.47 10.02
N ILE A 250 1.80 15.25 9.72
CA ILE A 250 2.25 14.20 8.81
C ILE A 250 2.62 12.98 9.65
N THR A 251 2.14 11.82 9.23
CA THR A 251 2.53 10.53 9.78
C THR A 251 3.31 9.78 8.72
N HIS A 252 4.52 9.33 9.08
CA HIS A 252 5.22 8.31 8.33
C HIS A 252 4.86 6.96 8.93
N SER A 253 4.57 6.02 8.03
CA SER A 253 4.21 4.67 8.42
C SER A 253 4.87 3.67 7.47
N ALA A 254 5.51 2.67 8.04
CA ALA A 254 5.82 1.41 7.38
C ALA A 254 5.12 0.25 8.12
N TYR A 255 4.14 0.53 8.97
CA TYR A 255 3.53 -0.41 9.88
C TYR A 255 2.84 -1.58 9.15
N VAL A 256 3.22 -2.82 9.46
CA VAL A 256 2.49 -4.03 9.05
C VAL A 256 1.38 -4.29 10.06
N GLY A 257 0.13 -4.24 9.60
CA GLY A 257 -0.93 -3.75 10.47
C GLY A 257 -2.29 -4.41 10.43
N GLY A 258 -3.17 -3.83 11.26
CA GLY A 258 -4.43 -4.46 11.67
C GLY A 258 -4.14 -5.54 12.69
N THR A 259 -4.66 -6.74 12.44
CA THR A 259 -4.39 -7.95 13.23
C THR A 259 -3.21 -8.77 12.68
N TRP A 260 -2.48 -8.23 11.70
CA TRP A 260 -1.40 -8.91 10.97
C TRP A 260 -0.03 -8.39 11.39
N VAL A 261 0.96 -9.28 11.37
CA VAL A 261 2.37 -9.03 11.65
C VAL A 261 3.22 -9.39 10.44
N SER A 262 4.46 -8.91 10.37
CA SER A 262 5.38 -9.32 9.30
C SER A 262 5.62 -10.83 9.33
N LEU A 263 5.54 -11.51 8.18
CA LEU A 263 5.74 -12.96 8.10
C LEU A 263 7.22 -13.37 8.01
N ARG A 264 8.10 -12.39 7.78
CA ARG A 264 9.54 -12.57 7.71
C ARG A 264 10.27 -11.27 8.04
N ASP A 265 11.57 -11.38 8.19
CA ASP A 265 12.45 -10.23 8.22
C ASP A 265 12.57 -9.68 6.80
N GLN A 266 12.26 -8.40 6.63
CA GLN A 266 12.25 -7.74 5.33
C GLN A 266 12.36 -6.24 5.48
N ARG A 267 12.78 -5.56 4.42
CA ARG A 267 13.03 -4.12 4.45
C ARG A 267 12.29 -3.39 3.35
N LEU A 268 12.09 -2.12 3.62
CA LEU A 268 11.78 -1.13 2.61
C LEU A 268 12.59 0.14 2.89
N TRP A 269 12.72 0.97 1.87
CA TRP A 269 13.42 2.24 1.96
C TRP A 269 12.50 3.36 1.53
N ASP A 270 12.54 4.45 2.28
CA ASP A 270 11.90 5.70 1.94
C ASP A 270 12.90 6.82 1.83
N ASP A 271 12.61 7.75 0.94
CA ASP A 271 13.49 8.88 0.69
C ASP A 271 12.71 10.09 0.17
N ASN A 272 13.30 11.27 0.36
CA ASN A 272 12.90 12.53 -0.23
C ASN A 272 11.40 12.84 0.01
N LEU A 273 11.00 12.86 1.28
CA LEU A 273 9.64 13.14 1.73
C LEU A 273 9.39 14.66 1.77
N VAL A 274 8.39 15.12 1.04
CA VAL A 274 8.00 16.53 0.94
C VAL A 274 6.54 16.69 1.29
N VAL A 275 6.23 17.70 2.09
CA VAL A 275 4.86 18.19 2.31
C VAL A 275 4.74 19.60 1.73
N ALA A 276 3.71 19.86 0.94
CA ALA A 276 3.44 21.16 0.34
C ALA A 276 1.93 21.44 0.25
N SER A 277 1.54 22.69 0.06
CA SER A 277 0.13 23.05 -0.15
C SER A 277 -0.36 22.85 -1.59
N ASN A 278 0.54 22.71 -2.57
CA ASN A 278 0.22 22.35 -3.95
C ASN A 278 0.94 21.07 -4.41
N TYR A 279 0.45 20.51 -5.52
CA TYR A 279 1.01 19.33 -6.19
C TYR A 279 2.54 19.41 -6.34
N ILE A 280 3.23 18.32 -6.01
CA ILE A 280 4.69 18.26 -5.97
C ILE A 280 5.24 17.62 -7.23
N GLY A 281 4.71 16.46 -7.59
CA GLY A 281 5.14 15.66 -8.72
C GLY A 281 6.48 14.94 -8.51
N PRO A 282 6.81 14.00 -9.41
CA PRO A 282 8.09 13.32 -9.40
C PRO A 282 9.25 14.27 -9.71
N VAL A 283 10.42 13.93 -9.18
CA VAL A 283 11.70 14.51 -9.55
C VAL A 283 11.93 14.24 -11.03
N GLN A 284 12.30 15.29 -11.76
CA GLN A 284 12.73 15.17 -13.14
C GLN A 284 14.18 14.68 -13.14
N VAL A 285 14.36 13.36 -13.28
CA VAL A 285 15.68 12.76 -13.39
C VAL A 285 16.04 12.66 -14.88
N THR A 286 17.13 13.30 -15.30
CA THR A 286 17.70 13.09 -16.64
C THR A 286 18.24 11.65 -16.69
N PRO A 287 17.94 10.79 -17.66
CA PRO A 287 18.60 9.49 -17.71
C PRO A 287 20.12 9.67 -17.89
N PRO A 288 20.99 8.88 -17.22
CA PRO A 288 22.42 8.95 -17.48
C PRO A 288 22.71 8.68 -18.96
N GLU A 289 23.40 9.60 -19.62
CA GLU A 289 23.88 9.40 -20.99
C GLU A 289 24.86 8.21 -21.03
N GLY A 290 24.51 7.19 -21.80
CA GLY A 290 25.46 6.14 -22.21
C GLY A 290 25.25 4.76 -21.60
N ASP A 291 24.15 4.09 -21.95
CA ASP A 291 24.09 2.62 -21.95
C ASP A 291 23.49 2.04 -23.25
N GLY A 292 23.73 2.69 -24.40
CA GLY A 292 23.53 2.05 -25.71
C GLY A 292 22.16 1.40 -25.97
N ARG A 293 21.09 1.84 -25.29
CA ARG A 293 19.73 1.37 -25.61
C ARG A 293 19.28 1.96 -26.95
N PRO A 294 18.64 1.16 -27.81
CA PRO A 294 18.29 1.59 -29.15
C PRO A 294 17.32 2.77 -29.08
N GLU A 295 17.40 3.63 -30.11
CA GLU A 295 16.52 4.78 -30.31
C GLU A 295 15.09 4.52 -29.87
N ARG A 296 14.53 5.52 -29.20
CA ARG A 296 13.15 5.63 -28.73
C ARG A 296 12.20 4.96 -29.71
N ARG A 297 11.88 3.68 -29.45
CA ARG A 297 10.75 3.02 -30.11
C ARG A 297 9.55 3.88 -29.77
N VAL A 298 8.91 4.42 -30.82
CA VAL A 298 7.54 4.92 -30.72
C VAL A 298 6.78 3.91 -29.88
N ALA A 299 6.27 4.35 -28.73
CA ALA A 299 5.57 3.47 -27.81
C ALA A 299 4.58 2.63 -28.63
N PRO A 300 4.64 1.30 -28.58
CA PRO A 300 3.65 0.49 -29.27
C PRO A 300 2.28 1.01 -28.81
N LYS A 301 1.39 1.28 -29.78
CA LYS A 301 0.01 1.66 -29.47
C LYS A 301 -0.47 0.77 -28.32
N LYS A 302 -0.85 1.40 -27.21
CA LYS A 302 -1.38 0.75 -26.01
C LYS A 302 -2.27 -0.41 -26.48
N PRO A 303 -2.01 -1.66 -26.06
CA PRO A 303 -2.92 -2.76 -26.36
C PRO A 303 -4.32 -2.30 -25.95
N PRO A 304 -5.35 -2.52 -26.79
CA PRO A 304 -6.72 -2.24 -26.39
C PRO A 304 -6.95 -2.87 -25.02
N ALA A 305 -7.63 -2.15 -24.12
CA ALA A 305 -7.97 -2.70 -22.82
C ALA A 305 -8.62 -4.07 -23.02
N PRO A 306 -8.26 -5.10 -22.21
CA PRO A 306 -8.85 -6.42 -22.36
C PRO A 306 -10.37 -6.27 -22.36
N ARG A 307 -11.00 -6.82 -23.39
CA ARG A 307 -12.43 -6.70 -23.60
C ARG A 307 -13.11 -7.39 -22.42
N LYS A 308 -14.17 -6.78 -21.87
CA LYS A 308 -14.92 -7.42 -20.77
C LYS A 308 -15.49 -8.75 -21.27
N PRO A 309 -15.42 -9.84 -20.48
CA PRO A 309 -16.06 -11.09 -20.86
C PRO A 309 -17.55 -10.86 -21.13
N PRO A 310 -18.12 -11.44 -22.19
CA PRO A 310 -19.55 -11.31 -22.44
C PRO A 310 -20.39 -12.01 -21.37
N ALA A 311 -21.66 -11.62 -21.23
CA ALA A 311 -22.52 -12.05 -20.13
C ALA A 311 -22.79 -13.57 -20.09
N ASP A 312 -22.71 -14.25 -21.23
CA ASP A 312 -22.84 -15.70 -21.34
C ASP A 312 -21.66 -16.46 -20.74
N ILE A 313 -20.44 -15.90 -20.79
CA ILE A 313 -19.27 -16.44 -20.08
C ILE A 313 -19.49 -16.40 -18.57
N PHE A 314 -19.97 -15.26 -18.04
CA PHE A 314 -20.30 -15.14 -16.63
C PHE A 314 -21.41 -16.11 -16.21
N LYS A 315 -22.47 -16.20 -17.02
CA LYS A 315 -23.57 -17.13 -16.77
C LYS A 315 -23.10 -18.59 -16.79
N ALA A 316 -22.24 -18.98 -17.73
CA ALA A 316 -21.70 -20.34 -17.79
C ALA A 316 -20.86 -20.69 -16.55
N LEU A 317 -20.09 -19.73 -16.02
CA LEU A 317 -19.35 -19.90 -14.77
C LEU A 317 -20.29 -20.05 -13.55
N GLU A 318 -21.35 -19.26 -13.48
CA GLU A 318 -22.36 -19.34 -12.41
C GLU A 318 -23.16 -20.65 -12.46
N ASP A 319 -23.60 -21.06 -13.65
CA ASP A 319 -24.37 -22.29 -13.84
C ASP A 319 -23.49 -23.54 -13.58
N ALA A 320 -22.22 -23.53 -14.04
CA ALA A 320 -21.27 -24.61 -13.76
C ALA A 320 -20.98 -24.71 -12.26
N ARG A 321 -20.88 -23.57 -11.57
CA ARG A 321 -20.78 -23.52 -10.12
C ARG A 321 -22.01 -24.13 -9.45
N SER A 322 -23.21 -23.80 -9.90
CA SER A 322 -24.44 -24.37 -9.33
C SER A 322 -24.46 -25.90 -9.47
N LEU A 323 -24.00 -26.42 -10.60
CA LEU A 323 -23.88 -27.86 -10.85
C LEU A 323 -22.79 -28.50 -9.96
N ALA A 324 -21.63 -27.86 -9.82
CA ALA A 324 -20.56 -28.35 -8.95
C ALA A 324 -20.99 -28.35 -7.47
N LEU A 325 -21.77 -27.35 -7.03
CA LEU A 325 -22.35 -27.29 -5.68
C LEU A 325 -23.37 -28.39 -5.42
N SER A 326 -24.03 -28.91 -6.46
CA SER A 326 -24.90 -30.10 -6.37
C SER A 326 -24.16 -31.40 -6.70
N GLU A 327 -22.83 -31.42 -6.54
CA GLU A 327 -21.94 -32.57 -6.81
C GLU A 327 -22.00 -33.10 -8.25
N SER A 328 -22.57 -32.33 -9.17
CA SER A 328 -22.71 -32.67 -10.59
C SER A 328 -21.49 -32.20 -11.38
N PHE A 329 -20.30 -32.67 -10.98
CA PHE A 329 -19.00 -32.24 -11.50
C PHE A 329 -18.84 -32.45 -13.01
N GLU A 330 -19.23 -33.62 -13.52
CA GLU A 330 -19.18 -33.90 -14.96
C GLU A 330 -20.07 -32.96 -15.77
N ALA A 331 -21.26 -32.62 -15.25
CA ALA A 331 -22.16 -31.68 -15.88
C ALA A 331 -21.61 -30.23 -15.83
N ALA A 332 -20.96 -29.86 -14.73
CA ALA A 332 -20.28 -28.57 -14.59
C ALA A 332 -19.12 -28.43 -15.59
N ALA A 333 -18.26 -29.45 -15.70
CA ALA A 333 -17.15 -29.48 -16.65
C ALA A 333 -17.65 -29.47 -18.11
N ALA A 334 -18.68 -30.25 -18.43
CA ALA A 334 -19.28 -30.27 -19.76
C ALA A 334 -19.92 -28.92 -20.15
N LEU A 335 -20.51 -28.21 -19.18
CA LEU A 335 -21.04 -26.87 -19.41
C LEU A 335 -19.94 -25.88 -19.76
N LEU A 336 -18.80 -25.93 -19.05
CA LEU A 336 -17.65 -25.09 -19.33
C LEU A 336 -16.97 -25.44 -20.67
N ASP A 337 -16.89 -26.72 -21.02
CA ASP A 337 -16.40 -27.16 -22.33
C ASP A 337 -17.28 -26.62 -23.47
N LYS A 338 -18.61 -26.67 -23.28
CA LYS A 338 -19.57 -26.08 -24.23
C LYS A 338 -19.43 -24.57 -24.34
N ALA A 339 -19.26 -23.87 -23.22
CA ALA A 339 -19.02 -22.43 -23.21
C ALA A 339 -17.69 -22.07 -23.88
N ALA A 340 -16.63 -22.86 -23.66
CA ALA A 340 -15.30 -22.62 -24.23
C ALA A 340 -15.28 -22.84 -25.76
N ALA A 341 -16.05 -23.81 -26.25
CA ALA A 341 -16.23 -24.05 -27.67
C ALA A 341 -16.95 -22.89 -28.38
N ALA A 342 -17.87 -22.21 -27.68
CA ALA A 342 -18.59 -21.04 -28.19
C ALA A 342 -17.85 -19.70 -27.94
N ALA A 343 -16.90 -19.68 -27.01
CA ALA A 343 -16.18 -18.48 -26.63
C ALA A 343 -15.15 -18.05 -27.69
N GLU A 344 -15.02 -16.74 -27.83
CA GLU A 344 -13.87 -16.13 -28.51
C GLU A 344 -12.58 -16.59 -27.84
N GLU A 345 -11.52 -16.75 -28.64
CA GLU A 345 -10.24 -17.32 -28.20
C GLU A 345 -9.66 -16.60 -26.98
N GLU A 346 -9.86 -15.29 -26.88
CA GLU A 346 -9.41 -14.46 -25.75
C GLU A 346 -10.05 -14.83 -24.39
N PHE A 347 -11.25 -15.42 -24.38
CA PHE A 347 -11.97 -15.77 -23.14
C PHE A 347 -11.92 -17.24 -22.77
N ARG A 348 -11.45 -18.12 -23.67
CA ARG A 348 -11.32 -19.55 -23.39
C ARG A 348 -10.47 -19.86 -22.14
N PRO A 349 -9.37 -19.14 -21.84
CA PRO A 349 -8.61 -19.37 -20.61
C PRO A 349 -9.42 -19.19 -19.33
N LEU A 350 -10.42 -18.28 -19.32
CA LEU A 350 -11.27 -18.03 -18.14
C LEU A 350 -12.17 -19.22 -17.80
N LEU A 351 -12.48 -20.05 -18.80
CA LEU A 351 -13.31 -21.25 -18.65
C LEU A 351 -12.45 -22.50 -18.38
N ALA A 352 -11.23 -22.53 -18.90
CA ALA A 352 -10.32 -23.67 -18.77
C ALA A 352 -9.85 -23.92 -17.32
N GLU A 353 -9.57 -22.86 -16.55
CA GLU A 353 -9.12 -22.98 -15.16
C GLU A 353 -10.21 -23.61 -14.25
N PRO A 354 -11.45 -23.10 -14.21
CA PRO A 354 -12.54 -23.76 -13.46
C PRO A 354 -12.90 -25.15 -13.99
N ARG A 355 -12.79 -25.38 -15.31
CA ARG A 355 -13.06 -26.68 -15.92
C ARG A 355 -12.09 -27.75 -15.43
N GLY A 356 -10.81 -27.42 -15.23
CA GLY A 356 -9.83 -28.33 -14.63
C GLY A 356 -10.17 -28.68 -13.17
N ALA A 357 -10.68 -27.72 -12.41
CA ALA A 357 -11.08 -27.91 -11.02
C ALA A 357 -12.37 -28.73 -10.86
N TYR A 358 -13.32 -28.58 -11.78
CA TYR A 358 -14.63 -29.25 -11.71
C TYR A 358 -14.68 -30.65 -12.33
N LEU A 359 -13.54 -31.30 -12.58
CA LEU A 359 -13.51 -32.68 -13.09
C LEU A 359 -13.96 -33.72 -12.05
N SER A 360 -13.66 -33.49 -10.78
CA SER A 360 -14.04 -34.35 -9.65
C SER A 360 -13.70 -33.67 -8.33
N ALA A 361 -14.18 -34.23 -7.22
CA ALA A 361 -13.72 -33.82 -5.89
C ALA A 361 -12.19 -33.95 -5.71
N ALA A 362 -11.56 -34.96 -6.34
CA ALA A 362 -10.11 -35.13 -6.34
C ALA A 362 -9.39 -34.09 -7.21
N GLY A 363 -9.97 -33.69 -8.35
CA GLY A 363 -9.46 -32.61 -9.19
C GLY A 363 -9.50 -31.27 -8.47
N MET A 364 -10.62 -30.97 -7.79
CA MET A 364 -10.76 -29.76 -6.96
C MET A 364 -9.72 -29.72 -5.83
N LYS A 365 -9.51 -30.85 -5.16
CA LYS A 365 -8.52 -30.99 -4.09
C LYS A 365 -7.10 -30.70 -4.59
N TRP A 366 -6.71 -31.26 -5.73
CA TRP A 366 -5.41 -30.99 -6.35
C TRP A 366 -5.24 -29.53 -6.73
N TRP A 367 -6.29 -28.91 -7.27
CA TRP A 367 -6.29 -27.48 -7.60
C TRP A 367 -6.07 -26.60 -6.37
N VAL A 368 -6.74 -26.90 -5.24
CA VAL A 368 -6.54 -26.18 -3.96
C VAL A 368 -5.11 -26.35 -3.46
N ILE A 369 -4.53 -27.56 -3.57
CA ILE A 369 -3.14 -27.81 -3.19
C ILE A 369 -2.18 -26.97 -4.05
N ASP A 370 -2.37 -26.96 -5.36
CA ASP A 370 -1.55 -26.20 -6.31
C ASP A 370 -1.68 -24.68 -6.11
N ALA A 371 -2.90 -24.19 -5.85
CA ALA A 371 -3.16 -22.78 -5.55
C ALA A 371 -2.46 -22.32 -4.26
N VAL A 372 -2.57 -23.10 -3.18
CA VAL A 372 -1.90 -22.78 -1.90
C VAL A 372 -0.37 -22.84 -2.06
N ASN A 373 0.16 -23.85 -2.78
CA ASN A 373 1.60 -24.02 -2.98
C ASN A 373 2.21 -22.99 -3.94
N SER A 374 1.42 -22.45 -4.88
CA SER A 374 1.83 -21.34 -5.76
C SER A 374 1.74 -19.97 -5.09
N GLY A 375 1.33 -19.91 -3.81
CA GLY A 375 1.27 -18.68 -3.03
C GLY A 375 0.00 -17.86 -3.26
N LYS A 376 -1.05 -18.43 -3.88
CA LYS A 376 -2.37 -17.80 -3.89
C LYS A 376 -2.92 -17.84 -2.45
N HIS A 377 -3.16 -16.67 -1.84
CA HIS A 377 -3.62 -16.57 -0.46
C HIS A 377 -5.14 -16.64 -0.38
N GLU A 378 -5.66 -17.66 0.31
CA GLU A 378 -7.09 -18.00 0.30
C GLU A 378 -7.73 -17.91 1.69
N MET A 379 -9.04 -17.66 1.71
CA MET A 379 -9.89 -17.72 2.89
C MET A 379 -10.90 -18.86 2.73
N VAL A 380 -11.04 -19.69 3.75
CA VAL A 380 -11.85 -20.90 3.75
C VAL A 380 -12.87 -20.88 4.87
N LEU A 381 -14.02 -21.52 4.64
CA LEU A 381 -15.00 -21.76 5.68
C LEU A 381 -14.82 -23.17 6.22
N PHE A 382 -14.50 -23.30 7.51
CA PHE A 382 -14.43 -24.60 8.16
C PHE A 382 -15.29 -24.60 9.42
N GLU A 383 -15.71 -25.78 9.87
CA GLU A 383 -16.51 -25.88 11.09
C GLU A 383 -15.61 -25.93 12.33
N LEU A 384 -15.81 -24.98 13.24
CA LEU A 384 -15.18 -24.95 14.54
C LEU A 384 -16.28 -25.05 15.59
N MET A 385 -16.37 -26.19 16.28
CA MET A 385 -17.36 -26.44 17.34
C MET A 385 -18.82 -26.23 16.89
N GLY A 386 -19.17 -26.71 15.69
CA GLY A 386 -20.52 -26.57 15.12
C GLY A 386 -20.81 -25.19 14.51
N VAL A 387 -19.84 -24.28 14.49
CA VAL A 387 -19.98 -22.94 13.94
C VAL A 387 -19.11 -22.80 12.68
N PRO A 388 -19.65 -22.36 11.54
CA PRO A 388 -18.85 -22.07 10.36
C PRO A 388 -17.99 -20.82 10.59
N VAL A 389 -16.67 -20.97 10.51
CA VAL A 389 -15.70 -19.88 10.72
C VAL A 389 -14.82 -19.69 9.48
N ARG A 390 -14.44 -18.44 9.20
CA ARG A 390 -13.54 -18.10 8.09
C ARG A 390 -12.08 -18.15 8.57
N ALA A 391 -11.21 -18.87 7.88
CA ALA A 391 -9.79 -18.97 8.21
C ALA A 391 -8.92 -18.88 6.96
N LYS A 392 -7.69 -18.42 7.11
CA LYS A 392 -6.75 -18.33 5.99
C LYS A 392 -6.16 -19.70 5.71
N LEU A 393 -6.10 -20.16 4.47
CA LEU A 393 -5.26 -21.31 4.12
C LEU A 393 -3.79 -20.90 4.15
N VAL A 394 -3.01 -21.66 4.90
CA VAL A 394 -1.57 -21.45 5.08
C VAL A 394 -0.74 -22.67 4.69
N GLY A 395 -1.39 -23.77 4.33
CA GLY A 395 -0.78 -24.98 3.81
C GLY A 395 -1.84 -25.97 3.33
N ALA A 396 -1.50 -26.79 2.33
CA ALA A 396 -2.37 -27.82 1.81
C ALA A 396 -1.53 -29.03 1.38
N SER A 397 -2.03 -30.22 1.66
CA SER A 397 -1.43 -31.49 1.24
C SER A 397 -2.53 -32.46 0.84
N GLU A 398 -2.16 -33.62 0.31
CA GLU A 398 -3.13 -34.67 0.01
C GLU A 398 -3.95 -35.10 1.22
N ASN A 399 -3.48 -34.92 2.45
CA ASN A 399 -4.17 -35.46 3.64
C ASN A 399 -4.88 -34.39 4.47
N VAL A 400 -4.36 -33.17 4.47
CA VAL A 400 -4.84 -32.10 5.35
C VAL A 400 -4.77 -30.72 4.69
N LEU A 401 -5.63 -29.84 5.19
CA LEU A 401 -5.56 -28.40 5.02
C LEU A 401 -5.04 -27.79 6.33
N GLU A 402 -4.13 -26.83 6.21
CA GLU A 402 -3.68 -26.02 7.33
C GLU A 402 -4.32 -24.65 7.25
N VAL A 403 -5.06 -24.30 8.28
CA VAL A 403 -5.81 -23.06 8.36
C VAL A 403 -5.30 -22.21 9.51
N LEU A 404 -5.26 -20.90 9.31
CA LEU A 404 -4.92 -19.91 10.32
C LEU A 404 -6.19 -19.14 10.69
N TYR A 405 -6.63 -19.29 11.94
CA TYR A 405 -7.78 -18.58 12.49
C TYR A 405 -7.39 -17.94 13.82
N ALA A 406 -7.60 -16.62 13.96
CA ALA A 406 -7.21 -15.88 15.16
C ALA A 406 -5.80 -16.24 15.64
N GLN A 407 -4.83 -16.27 14.72
CA GLN A 407 -3.41 -16.62 14.94
C GLN A 407 -3.12 -18.08 15.34
N ASN A 408 -4.14 -18.92 15.48
CA ASN A 408 -3.96 -20.34 15.74
C ASN A 408 -3.91 -21.11 14.42
N ARG A 409 -2.77 -21.75 14.17
CA ARG A 409 -2.63 -22.71 13.07
C ARG A 409 -3.32 -24.00 13.47
N MET A 410 -4.24 -24.46 12.64
CA MET A 410 -4.98 -25.69 12.85
C MET A 410 -4.85 -26.59 11.62
N THR A 411 -4.67 -27.87 11.86
CA THR A 411 -4.71 -28.90 10.82
C THR A 411 -6.12 -29.47 10.75
N LYS A 412 -6.70 -29.47 9.55
CA LYS A 412 -8.05 -29.98 9.27
C LYS A 412 -7.97 -31.06 8.20
N LYS A 413 -8.75 -32.12 8.36
CA LYS A 413 -8.88 -33.15 7.32
C LYS A 413 -9.77 -32.61 6.21
N TRP A 414 -9.56 -33.07 4.99
CA TRP A 414 -10.43 -32.72 3.86
C TRP A 414 -11.91 -33.01 4.14
N ASN A 415 -12.21 -34.10 4.85
CA ASN A 415 -13.57 -34.49 5.23
C ASN A 415 -14.20 -33.63 6.34
N ASP A 416 -13.41 -32.77 7.00
CA ASP A 416 -13.95 -31.73 7.89
C ASP A 416 -14.64 -30.62 7.09
N PHE A 417 -14.49 -30.66 5.75
CA PHE A 417 -15.16 -29.81 4.78
C PHE A 417 -16.07 -30.69 3.90
N SER A 418 -17.35 -30.33 3.74
CA SER A 418 -18.21 -31.04 2.78
C SER A 418 -17.78 -30.75 1.33
N ALA A 419 -18.15 -31.60 0.38
CA ALA A 419 -17.90 -31.37 -1.05
C ALA A 419 -18.48 -30.02 -1.53
N ILE A 420 -19.64 -29.65 -1.00
CA ILE A 420 -20.29 -28.33 -1.16
C ILE A 420 -19.36 -27.19 -0.71
N ARG A 421 -18.55 -27.38 0.35
CA ARG A 421 -17.62 -26.38 0.90
C ARG A 421 -16.28 -26.31 0.13
N LEU A 422 -15.87 -27.35 -0.59
CA LEU A 422 -14.70 -27.31 -1.48
C LEU A 422 -14.96 -26.45 -2.74
N VAL A 423 -16.18 -26.50 -3.26
CA VAL A 423 -16.65 -25.61 -4.35
C VAL A 423 -16.85 -24.17 -3.87
N ASP A 424 -17.20 -23.97 -2.59
CA ASP A 424 -17.18 -22.64 -1.95
C ASP A 424 -15.76 -22.10 -1.75
N LEU A 425 -14.79 -22.97 -1.42
CA LEU A 425 -13.35 -22.66 -1.36
C LEU A 425 -12.87 -22.01 -2.67
N PHE A 426 -13.19 -22.68 -3.78
CA PHE A 426 -12.82 -22.27 -5.14
C PHE A 426 -13.45 -20.92 -5.55
N ASN A 427 -14.62 -20.56 -5.01
CA ASN A 427 -15.34 -19.33 -5.40
C ASN A 427 -15.19 -18.15 -4.43
N ARG A 428 -14.47 -18.30 -3.30
CA ARG A 428 -14.09 -17.14 -2.46
C ARG A 428 -13.04 -16.24 -3.12
N TYR A 429 -12.66 -16.58 -4.34
CA TYR A 429 -12.11 -15.67 -5.35
C TYR A 429 -13.19 -14.73 -5.90
N LYS A 430 -13.24 -13.49 -5.39
CA LYS A 430 -13.94 -12.37 -6.03
C LYS A 430 -12.93 -11.36 -6.59
N PRO A 431 -13.07 -10.86 -7.84
CA PRO A 431 -12.24 -9.77 -8.36
C PRO A 431 -12.43 -8.42 -7.64
N ASP A 432 -13.51 -8.25 -6.87
CA ASP A 432 -13.99 -6.95 -6.38
C ASP A 432 -13.99 -6.79 -4.84
N GLY A 433 -13.70 -7.84 -4.08
CA GLY A 433 -13.36 -7.73 -2.65
C GLY A 433 -14.38 -7.02 -1.76
N GLN A 434 -15.68 -7.25 -1.96
CA GLN A 434 -16.71 -6.86 -1.00
C GLN A 434 -17.05 -8.02 -0.04
N GLU A 435 -16.97 -7.78 1.27
CA GLU A 435 -17.47 -8.67 2.32
C GLU A 435 -18.98 -8.48 2.55
N ALA A 436 -19.66 -9.54 3.02
CA ALA A 436 -21.03 -9.54 3.49
C ALA A 436 -21.04 -9.51 5.03
N ASP A 437 -21.59 -8.44 5.60
CA ASP A 437 -21.57 -8.09 7.04
C ASP A 437 -22.48 -8.95 7.93
N GLU A 438 -23.32 -9.82 7.36
CA GLU A 438 -24.39 -10.52 8.10
C GLU A 438 -23.90 -11.58 9.13
N GLN A 439 -22.64 -12.03 9.04
CA GLN A 439 -22.15 -13.20 9.79
C GLN A 439 -21.51 -12.86 11.14
N LEU A 440 -21.02 -11.64 11.34
CA LEU A 440 -20.47 -11.19 12.63
C LEU A 440 -21.57 -11.11 13.70
N GLU A 441 -22.77 -10.72 13.27
CA GLU A 441 -23.95 -10.57 14.12
C GLU A 441 -24.48 -11.93 14.62
N ALA A 442 -24.47 -12.95 13.75
CA ALA A 442 -24.82 -14.32 14.11
C ALA A 442 -23.83 -14.91 15.14
N LEU A 443 -22.54 -14.59 15.02
CA LEU A 443 -21.50 -15.05 15.93
C LEU A 443 -21.62 -14.43 17.32
N ARG A 444 -21.89 -13.11 17.41
CA ARG A 444 -22.14 -12.40 18.67
C ARG A 444 -23.32 -13.00 19.43
N LYS A 445 -24.41 -13.28 18.71
CA LYS A 445 -25.62 -13.90 19.26
C LYS A 445 -25.37 -15.31 19.78
N ALA A 446 -24.58 -16.13 19.07
CA ALA A 446 -24.24 -17.50 19.47
C ALA A 446 -23.29 -17.55 20.67
N LEU A 447 -22.39 -16.57 20.81
CA LEU A 447 -21.42 -16.51 21.91
C LEU A 447 -21.94 -15.74 23.14
N GLY A 448 -23.17 -15.23 23.10
CA GLY A 448 -23.76 -14.46 24.20
C GLY A 448 -23.03 -13.14 24.49
N LEU A 449 -22.27 -12.62 23.51
CA LEU A 449 -21.52 -11.37 23.64
C LEU A 449 -22.48 -10.21 23.34
N LYS A 450 -22.66 -9.30 24.31
CA LYS A 450 -23.37 -8.02 24.08
C LYS A 450 -22.41 -7.01 23.45
N GLU A 451 -22.99 -6.06 22.72
CA GLU A 451 -22.33 -5.06 21.82
C GLU A 451 -20.96 -4.54 22.26
#